data_AF-A0A849QRP9-F1
#
_entry.id   AF-A0A849QRP9-F1
#
_cell.length_a   1.000
_cell.length_b   1.000
_cell.length_c   1.000
_cell.angle_alpha   90.00
_cell.angle_beta   90.00
_cell.angle_gamma   90.00
#
_symmetry.space_group_name_H-M   'P 1'
#
loop_
_entity.id
_entity.type
_entity.pdbx_description
1 polymer ?
#
loop_
_entity_poly.entity_id
_entity_poly.type
_entity_poly.pdbx_seq_one_letter_code
_entity_poly.pdbx_strand_id
1 'polypeptide(L)'
;MFCAKCGNEIDDDECFCVKCGTQRKDGTKSNISKSDNIVFNKYEHNEIDNKLFKNEEKSSSQHSLKSVILLIIIVITFFTLYMPPSDSITDVDKSEYYTETTSPDTYEQTQEQKNVQICEQIASDYYATHTYTSDDVFDCDNMAQDIWNMLKTQGINAEIIIGNVEISEPITLEDCNHAWILAEVSPDVWMAIEGTGGYLVYDNEGYYKGFTFKDPKNYNEFLRVYGDYEYQYEGYENYRLYYNELVDKYNNADYYSQLTMKSGLDVARNTLEEKERIYIQTKTHLDTLLEYG
;
A
#
# COMPACT_ATOMS: atom_id res chain seq x y z
N MET A 1 -22.04 4.35 -22.64
CA MET A 1 -23.14 4.76 -23.60
C MET A 1 -23.19 6.30 -23.74
N PHE A 2 -23.89 6.92 -24.71
CA PHE A 2 -23.79 8.40 -24.92
C PHE A 2 -25.09 9.19 -24.61
N CYS A 3 -24.93 10.37 -24.01
CA CYS A 3 -26.00 11.30 -23.70
C CYS A 3 -26.68 11.84 -24.96
N ALA A 4 -27.99 11.64 -25.06
CA ALA A 4 -28.78 12.11 -26.19
C ALA A 4 -28.84 13.64 -26.35
N LYS A 5 -28.48 14.42 -25.31
CA LYS A 5 -28.49 15.89 -25.35
C LYS A 5 -27.13 16.49 -25.68
N CYS A 6 -26.06 16.02 -25.02
CA CYS A 6 -24.74 16.64 -25.13
C CYS A 6 -23.64 15.72 -25.68
N GLY A 7 -23.96 14.46 -25.98
CA GLY A 7 -23.02 13.48 -26.52
C GLY A 7 -21.94 13.01 -25.55
N ASN A 8 -22.00 13.38 -24.26
CA ASN A 8 -21.07 12.87 -23.25
C ASN A 8 -21.26 11.37 -23.05
N GLU A 9 -20.17 10.64 -22.81
CA GLU A 9 -20.29 9.26 -22.34
C GLU A 9 -20.97 9.23 -20.95
N ILE A 10 -21.79 8.23 -20.72
CA ILE A 10 -22.56 7.96 -19.51
C ILE A 10 -22.27 6.49 -19.17
N ASP A 11 -21.96 6.24 -17.91
CA ASP A 11 -21.73 4.91 -17.40
C ASP A 11 -23.05 4.12 -17.33
N ASP A 12 -22.97 2.79 -17.38
CA ASP A 12 -24.15 1.93 -17.55
C ASP A 12 -25.06 1.92 -16.31
N ASP A 13 -24.54 2.28 -15.15
CA ASP A 13 -25.23 2.41 -13.86
C ASP A 13 -25.81 3.83 -13.61
N GLU A 14 -25.37 4.84 -14.36
CA GLU A 14 -25.84 6.21 -14.17
C GLU A 14 -27.21 6.45 -14.80
N CYS A 15 -28.13 7.04 -14.04
CA CYS A 15 -29.48 7.40 -14.53
C CYS A 15 -29.51 8.74 -15.30
N PHE A 16 -28.46 9.56 -15.16
CA PHE A 16 -28.40 10.93 -15.69
C PHE A 16 -27.01 11.24 -16.23
N CYS A 17 -26.94 12.06 -17.27
CA CYS A 17 -25.67 12.54 -17.80
C CYS A 17 -25.02 13.56 -16.87
N VAL A 18 -23.83 13.25 -16.35
CA VAL A 18 -23.02 14.13 -15.48
C VAL A 18 -22.79 15.53 -16.06
N LYS A 19 -22.64 15.65 -17.38
CA LYS A 19 -22.34 16.93 -18.03
C LYS A 19 -23.54 17.88 -18.16
N CYS A 20 -24.76 17.36 -18.27
CA CYS A 20 -25.91 18.21 -18.63
C CYS A 20 -27.22 17.87 -17.91
N GLY A 21 -27.21 16.90 -16.99
CA GLY A 21 -28.36 16.47 -16.19
C GLY A 21 -29.47 15.80 -16.98
N THR A 22 -29.22 15.41 -18.25
CA THR A 22 -30.28 14.77 -19.06
C THR A 22 -30.48 13.34 -18.60
N GLN A 23 -31.73 13.02 -18.25
CA GLN A 23 -32.15 11.68 -17.85
C GLN A 23 -32.10 10.70 -19.03
N ARG A 24 -31.66 9.48 -18.74
CA ARG A 24 -31.74 8.34 -19.67
C ARG A 24 -33.20 7.97 -19.96
N LYS A 25 -33.53 7.75 -21.24
CA LYS A 25 -34.90 7.42 -21.69
C LYS A 25 -35.26 5.94 -21.46
N ASP A 26 -34.26 5.14 -21.13
CA ASP A 26 -34.24 3.68 -21.06
C ASP A 26 -34.36 3.14 -19.62
N GLY A 27 -34.77 3.99 -18.67
CA GLY A 27 -34.95 3.66 -17.25
C GLY A 27 -35.93 2.51 -17.00
N THR A 28 -35.44 1.28 -17.14
CA THR A 28 -36.05 0.10 -16.54
C THR A 28 -35.85 0.27 -15.04
N LYS A 29 -36.94 0.56 -14.32
CA LYS A 29 -36.93 0.74 -12.87
C LYS A 29 -36.30 -0.48 -12.21
N SER A 30 -35.02 -0.40 -11.82
CA SER A 30 -34.44 -1.41 -10.95
C SER A 30 -35.15 -1.27 -9.60
N ASN A 31 -35.79 -2.34 -9.15
CA ASN A 31 -36.39 -2.41 -7.83
C ASN A 31 -35.26 -2.49 -6.81
N ILE A 32 -34.63 -1.37 -6.49
CA ILE A 32 -33.73 -1.27 -5.34
C ILE A 32 -34.62 -1.26 -4.09
N SER A 33 -34.53 -2.33 -3.33
CA SER A 33 -35.23 -2.54 -2.08
C SER A 33 -34.91 -1.42 -1.09
N LYS A 34 -35.98 -0.81 -0.56
CA LYS A 34 -35.94 0.05 0.63
C LYS A 34 -35.44 -0.74 1.84
N SER A 35 -34.14 -0.77 2.06
CA SER A 35 -33.54 -0.94 3.38
C SER A 35 -32.08 -0.57 3.27
N ASP A 36 -31.76 0.68 3.58
CA ASP A 36 -30.68 1.01 4.50
C ASP A 36 -30.85 2.48 4.91
N ASN A 37 -31.16 2.67 6.19
CA ASN A 37 -31.17 3.97 6.84
C ASN A 37 -29.71 4.40 7.03
N ILE A 38 -29.11 4.98 5.99
CA ILE A 38 -27.89 5.77 6.16
C ILE A 38 -28.32 7.08 6.83
N VAL A 39 -28.10 7.14 8.13
CA VAL A 39 -28.21 8.36 8.94
C VAL A 39 -27.11 9.31 8.45
N PHE A 40 -27.46 10.18 7.50
CA PHE A 40 -26.62 11.32 7.13
C PHE A 40 -26.57 12.28 8.32
N ASN A 41 -25.51 12.17 9.10
CA ASN A 41 -25.16 13.19 10.08
C ASN A 41 -24.86 14.49 9.33
N LYS A 42 -25.62 15.52 9.69
CA LYS A 42 -25.50 16.89 9.24
C LYS A 42 -24.14 17.43 9.71
N TYR A 43 -23.10 17.31 8.89
CA TYR A 43 -21.82 17.94 9.17
C TYR A 43 -21.95 19.44 8.90
N GLU A 44 -22.00 20.20 9.99
CA GLU A 44 -21.77 21.62 9.99
C GLU A 44 -20.36 21.91 9.50
N HIS A 45 -20.31 22.84 8.54
CA HIS A 45 -19.11 23.46 8.01
C HIS A 45 -18.33 24.10 9.16
N ASN A 46 -17.23 23.48 9.60
CA ASN A 46 -16.22 24.11 10.42
C ASN A 46 -14.88 24.04 9.69
N GLU A 47 -14.21 25.18 9.62
CA GLU A 47 -12.78 25.29 9.32
C GLU A 47 -12.00 24.31 10.19
N ILE A 48 -11.47 23.25 9.58
CA ILE A 48 -10.41 22.44 10.21
C ILE A 48 -9.09 22.95 9.64
N ASP A 49 -8.61 24.01 10.29
CA ASP A 49 -7.20 24.36 10.35
C ASP A 49 -6.40 23.17 10.93
N ASN A 50 -5.47 22.61 10.15
CA ASN A 50 -4.08 22.23 10.49
C ASN A 50 -3.72 21.83 11.95
N LYS A 51 -4.55 21.08 12.68
CA LYS A 51 -4.27 20.65 14.06
C LYS A 51 -4.45 19.16 14.37
N LEU A 52 -4.62 18.31 13.37
CA LEU A 52 -4.87 16.87 13.55
C LEU A 52 -3.60 16.01 13.78
N PHE A 53 -2.52 16.58 14.30
CA PHE A 53 -1.32 15.82 14.71
C PHE A 53 -0.78 16.14 16.11
N LYS A 54 -1.51 16.83 16.99
CA LYS A 54 -1.08 16.97 18.40
C LYS A 54 -2.24 16.84 19.39
N ASN A 55 -2.11 15.79 20.19
CA ASN A 55 -2.66 15.54 21.53
C ASN A 55 -4.08 14.99 21.60
N GLU A 56 -4.19 13.66 21.76
CA GLU A 56 -5.00 13.05 22.82
C GLU A 56 -4.32 11.75 23.33
N GLU A 57 -3.28 11.88 24.15
CA GLU A 57 -2.97 10.85 25.14
C GLU A 57 -3.68 11.24 26.45
N LYS A 58 -4.71 10.47 26.83
CA LYS A 58 -4.91 10.10 28.23
C LYS A 58 -5.89 8.93 28.39
N SER A 59 -5.33 7.88 28.98
CA SER A 59 -5.96 7.10 30.05
C SER A 59 -7.06 6.10 29.66
N SER A 60 -6.66 4.95 29.12
CA SER A 60 -7.41 3.69 29.32
C SER A 60 -6.57 2.42 29.04
N SER A 61 -5.38 2.29 29.65
CA SER A 61 -4.54 1.08 29.47
C SER A 61 -3.75 0.71 30.74
N GLN A 62 -4.45 0.50 31.86
CA GLN A 62 -3.82 -0.05 33.07
C GLN A 62 -4.31 -1.46 33.44
N HIS A 63 -5.38 -1.96 32.80
CA HIS A 63 -5.94 -3.28 33.12
C HIS A 63 -5.48 -4.42 32.20
N SER A 64 -4.93 -4.13 31.01
CA SER A 64 -4.43 -5.17 30.08
C SER A 64 -2.98 -5.60 30.37
N LEU A 65 -2.12 -4.69 30.83
CA LEU A 65 -0.68 -4.98 30.99
C LEU A 65 -0.38 -6.05 32.06
N LYS A 66 -1.15 -6.08 33.15
CA LYS A 66 -0.95 -7.05 34.24
C LYS A 66 -1.28 -8.48 33.81
N SER A 67 -2.25 -8.64 32.91
CA SER A 67 -2.64 -9.95 32.39
C SER A 67 -1.61 -10.51 31.40
N VAL A 68 -1.00 -9.65 30.59
CA VAL A 68 0.06 -10.04 29.65
C VAL A 68 1.34 -10.44 30.38
N ILE A 69 1.75 -9.69 31.40
CA ILE A 69 2.93 -10.03 32.21
C ILE A 69 2.77 -11.38 32.93
N LEU A 70 1.56 -11.68 33.43
CA LEU A 70 1.29 -12.97 34.09
C LEU A 70 1.40 -14.15 33.12
N LEU A 71 0.93 -13.99 31.87
CA LEU A 71 1.04 -15.01 30.83
C LEU A 71 2.50 -15.28 30.43
N ILE A 72 3.32 -14.23 30.28
CA ILE A 72 4.75 -14.37 29.95
C ILE A 72 5.50 -15.13 31.05
N ILE A 73 5.21 -14.86 32.32
CA ILE A 73 5.83 -15.57 33.44
C ILE A 73 5.45 -17.06 33.45
N ILE A 74 4.20 -17.40 33.10
CA ILE A 74 3.74 -18.79 32.99
C ILE A 74 4.47 -19.50 31.84
N VAL A 75 4.64 -18.85 30.69
CA VAL A 75 5.35 -19.44 29.54
C VAL A 75 6.83 -19.68 29.85
N ILE A 76 7.52 -18.72 30.48
CA ILE A 76 8.94 -18.86 30.85
C ILE A 76 9.15 -19.96 31.90
N THR A 77 8.25 -20.06 32.90
CA THR A 77 8.34 -21.12 33.91
C THR A 77 8.05 -22.50 33.31
N PHE A 78 7.14 -22.58 32.34
CA PHE A 78 6.91 -23.82 31.60
C PHE A 78 8.11 -24.22 30.74
N PHE A 79 8.75 -23.26 30.07
CA PHE A 79 9.92 -23.54 29.23
C PHE A 79 11.14 -24.01 30.05
N THR A 80 11.36 -23.45 31.23
CA THR A 80 12.49 -23.83 32.10
C THR A 80 12.27 -25.14 32.85
N LEU A 81 11.03 -25.54 33.11
CA LEU A 81 10.72 -26.81 33.80
C LEU A 81 10.65 -28.01 32.85
N TYR A 82 10.36 -27.80 31.56
CA TYR A 82 10.10 -28.88 30.62
C TYR A 82 11.12 -29.01 29.48
N MET A 83 12.11 -28.11 29.36
CA MET A 83 13.25 -28.38 28.49
C MET A 83 14.25 -29.31 29.19
N PRO A 84 14.49 -30.52 28.66
CA PRO A 84 15.56 -31.37 29.17
C PRO A 84 16.91 -30.65 28.95
N PRO A 85 17.88 -30.78 29.88
CA PRO A 85 19.22 -30.26 29.67
C PRO A 85 19.76 -30.83 28.36
N SER A 86 20.21 -29.95 27.46
CA SER A 86 20.87 -30.37 26.24
C SER A 86 22.17 -31.06 26.62
N ASP A 87 22.21 -32.39 26.44
CA ASP A 87 23.43 -33.15 26.58
C ASP A 87 24.44 -32.61 25.57
N SER A 88 25.51 -32.01 26.10
CA SER A 88 26.67 -31.58 25.35
C SER A 88 27.28 -32.80 24.66
N ILE A 89 27.17 -32.85 23.34
CA ILE A 89 27.79 -33.87 22.49
C ILE A 89 29.31 -33.78 22.70
N THR A 90 29.85 -34.82 23.31
CA THR A 90 31.27 -35.07 23.52
C THR A 90 31.95 -35.46 22.21
N ASP A 91 33.15 -34.90 22.04
CA ASP A 91 34.28 -35.33 21.21
C ASP A 91 34.06 -36.60 20.39
N VAL A 92 33.91 -36.38 19.07
CA VAL A 92 34.06 -37.45 18.08
C VAL A 92 35.54 -37.61 17.75
N ASP A 93 35.93 -38.87 17.88
CA ASP A 93 37.25 -39.47 17.74
C ASP A 93 37.99 -39.08 16.45
N LYS A 94 39.28 -38.80 16.62
CA LYS A 94 40.20 -38.26 15.64
C LYS A 94 40.82 -39.42 14.86
N SER A 95 40.14 -39.92 13.83
CA SER A 95 40.76 -40.86 12.90
C SER A 95 41.61 -40.10 11.86
N GLU A 96 42.93 -40.21 12.01
CA GLU A 96 43.93 -39.78 11.01
C GLU A 96 43.76 -40.58 9.72
N TYR A 97 43.03 -40.02 8.76
CA TYR A 97 43.12 -40.42 7.36
C TYR A 97 44.01 -39.39 6.66
N TYR A 98 45.16 -39.84 6.15
CA TYR A 98 46.03 -39.01 5.30
C TYR A 98 45.30 -38.70 4.00
N THR A 99 44.60 -37.57 3.95
CA THR A 99 44.13 -36.97 2.70
C THR A 99 45.30 -36.24 2.07
N GLU A 100 45.65 -36.69 0.88
CA GLU A 100 46.57 -36.06 -0.05
C GLU A 100 46.25 -34.56 -0.17
N THR A 101 47.17 -33.72 0.29
CA THR A 101 47.07 -32.26 0.28
C THR A 101 47.12 -31.73 -1.15
N THR A 102 46.00 -31.82 -1.86
CA THR A 102 45.71 -30.91 -2.97
C THR A 102 45.53 -29.53 -2.35
N SER A 103 46.49 -28.63 -2.64
CA SER A 103 46.41 -27.21 -2.31
C SER A 103 45.01 -26.70 -2.62
N PRO A 104 44.33 -26.00 -1.69
CA PRO A 104 43.05 -25.38 -2.00
C PRO A 104 43.35 -24.30 -3.03
N ASP A 105 43.13 -24.61 -4.30
CA ASP A 105 43.02 -23.59 -5.33
C ASP A 105 41.92 -22.64 -4.86
N THR A 106 42.35 -21.47 -4.42
CA THR A 106 41.47 -20.37 -4.02
C THR A 106 40.70 -19.97 -5.27
N TYR A 107 39.57 -20.63 -5.53
CA TYR A 107 38.68 -20.27 -6.63
C TYR A 107 38.28 -18.81 -6.42
N GLU A 108 38.75 -17.94 -7.31
CA GLU A 108 38.41 -16.52 -7.28
C GLU A 108 36.91 -16.41 -7.54
N GLN A 109 36.17 -15.94 -6.54
CA GLN A 109 34.73 -15.73 -6.65
C GLN A 109 34.42 -14.76 -7.79
N THR A 110 33.36 -15.06 -8.55
CA THR A 110 32.84 -14.15 -9.57
C THR A 110 32.27 -12.89 -8.91
N GLN A 111 32.10 -11.81 -9.69
CA GLN A 111 31.46 -10.59 -9.17
C GLN A 111 30.03 -10.86 -8.72
N GLU A 112 29.30 -11.72 -9.44
CA GLU A 112 27.95 -12.15 -9.08
C GLU A 112 27.92 -12.81 -7.70
N GLN A 113 28.81 -13.77 -7.47
CA GLN A 113 28.91 -14.46 -6.17
C GLN A 113 29.23 -13.50 -5.03
N LYS A 114 30.11 -12.51 -5.27
CA LYS A 114 30.42 -11.45 -4.30
C LYS A 114 29.20 -10.58 -4.02
N ASN A 115 28.47 -10.17 -5.06
CA ASN A 115 27.27 -9.34 -4.93
C ASN A 115 26.15 -10.08 -4.19
N VAL A 116 25.93 -11.37 -4.48
CA VAL A 116 24.97 -12.21 -3.75
C VAL A 116 25.33 -12.26 -2.26
N GLN A 117 26.60 -12.52 -1.92
CA GLN A 117 27.06 -12.53 -0.52
C GLN A 117 26.87 -11.19 0.19
N ILE A 118 27.11 -10.09 -0.51
CA ILE A 118 26.85 -8.74 0.01
C ILE A 118 25.35 -8.54 0.28
N CYS A 119 24.48 -8.99 -0.62
CA CYS A 119 23.03 -8.88 -0.44
C CYS A 119 22.55 -9.73 0.75
N GLU A 120 23.02 -10.97 0.89
CA GLU A 120 22.73 -11.84 2.05
C GLU A 120 23.17 -11.17 3.36
N GLN A 121 24.38 -10.61 3.39
CA GLN A 121 24.92 -9.95 4.57
C GLN A 121 24.10 -8.71 4.94
N ILE A 122 23.77 -7.85 3.98
CA ILE A 122 22.95 -6.65 4.20
C ILE A 122 21.57 -7.04 4.75
N ALA A 123 20.89 -8.00 4.12
CA ALA A 123 19.55 -8.42 4.55
C ALA A 123 19.57 -8.98 5.97
N SER A 124 20.52 -9.88 6.26
CA SER A 124 20.66 -10.49 7.58
C SER A 124 21.06 -9.48 8.66
N ASP A 125 22.00 -8.57 8.38
CA ASP A 125 22.46 -7.56 9.34
C ASP A 125 21.37 -6.53 9.64
N TYR A 126 20.65 -6.09 8.60
CA TYR A 126 19.54 -5.17 8.76
C TYR A 126 18.46 -5.80 9.63
N TYR A 127 18.01 -7.02 9.31
CA TYR A 127 17.02 -7.73 10.11
C TYR A 127 17.45 -7.93 11.58
N ALA A 128 18.74 -8.24 11.83
CA ALA A 128 19.25 -8.44 13.18
C ALA A 128 19.35 -7.16 14.01
N THR A 129 19.44 -5.99 13.37
CA THR A 129 19.68 -4.70 14.04
C THR A 129 18.48 -3.75 13.98
N HIS A 130 17.54 -3.99 13.08
CA HIS A 130 16.32 -3.20 12.95
C HIS A 130 15.40 -3.45 14.15
N THR A 131 14.83 -2.37 14.68
CA THR A 131 13.90 -2.43 15.80
C THR A 131 12.51 -2.10 15.30
N TYR A 132 11.65 -3.11 15.23
CA TYR A 132 10.23 -2.93 14.94
C TYR A 132 9.59 -2.08 16.03
N THR A 133 8.87 -1.04 15.63
CA THR A 133 7.94 -0.37 16.54
C THR A 133 6.63 -1.16 16.51
N SER A 134 6.20 -1.69 17.65
CA SER A 134 5.00 -2.55 17.79
C SER A 134 3.69 -1.92 17.27
N ASP A 135 3.73 -0.64 16.97
CA ASP A 135 2.58 0.19 16.65
C ASP A 135 2.53 0.54 15.14
N ASP A 136 3.57 0.19 14.36
CA ASP A 136 3.66 0.57 12.95
C ASP A 136 3.45 -0.66 12.04
N VAL A 137 2.35 -0.64 11.29
CA VAL A 137 1.93 -1.73 10.39
C VAL A 137 2.68 -1.63 9.04
N PHE A 138 3.48 -0.59 8.83
CA PHE A 138 4.07 -0.23 7.54
C PHE A 138 5.62 -0.23 7.52
N ASP A 139 6.27 -0.99 8.41
CA ASP A 139 7.74 -0.97 8.49
C ASP A 139 8.42 -1.43 7.18
N CYS A 140 7.80 -2.30 6.38
CA CYS A 140 8.39 -2.83 5.14
C CYS A 140 8.83 -1.74 4.14
N ASP A 141 8.08 -0.64 4.03
CA ASP A 141 8.38 0.49 3.14
C ASP A 141 9.70 1.18 3.52
N ASN A 142 9.91 1.39 4.82
CA ASN A 142 11.13 2.00 5.36
C ASN A 142 12.31 1.04 5.23
N MET A 143 12.09 -0.24 5.55
CA MET A 143 13.12 -1.28 5.43
C MET A 143 13.62 -1.42 3.98
N ALA A 144 12.70 -1.38 3.00
CA ALA A 144 13.04 -1.47 1.59
C ALA A 144 13.93 -0.31 1.14
N GLN A 145 13.59 0.93 1.55
CA GLN A 145 14.38 2.11 1.24
C GLN A 145 15.77 2.11 1.90
N ASP A 146 15.86 1.65 3.15
CA ASP A 146 17.14 1.55 3.86
C ASP A 146 18.07 0.52 3.22
N ILE A 147 17.56 -0.69 2.94
CA ILE A 147 18.33 -1.73 2.25
C ILE A 147 18.75 -1.27 0.86
N TRP A 148 17.87 -0.58 0.12
CA TRP A 148 18.21 0.04 -1.16
C TRP A 148 19.43 0.98 -1.03
N ASN A 149 19.45 1.86 -0.02
CA ASN A 149 20.58 2.76 0.23
C ASN A 149 21.87 2.00 0.57
N MET A 150 21.77 0.92 1.33
CA MET A 150 22.91 0.06 1.67
C MET A 150 23.50 -0.60 0.43
N LEU A 151 22.66 -1.13 -0.46
CA LEU A 151 23.09 -1.73 -1.73
C LEU A 151 23.74 -0.69 -2.66
N LYS A 152 23.14 0.49 -2.80
CA LYS A 152 23.74 1.59 -3.58
C LYS A 152 25.11 1.99 -3.05
N THR A 153 25.31 1.97 -1.72
CA THR A 153 26.60 2.27 -1.10
C THR A 153 27.67 1.23 -1.47
N GLN A 154 27.28 -0.01 -1.73
CA GLN A 154 28.17 -1.08 -2.23
C GLN A 154 28.36 -1.04 -3.75
N GLY A 155 27.73 -0.09 -4.46
CA GLY A 155 27.80 0.01 -5.92
C GLY A 155 26.91 -1.01 -6.64
N ILE A 156 25.96 -1.63 -5.94
CA ILE A 156 24.99 -2.57 -6.51
C ILE A 156 23.77 -1.75 -7.00
N ASN A 157 23.23 -2.06 -8.18
CA ASN A 157 21.97 -1.46 -8.63
C ASN A 157 20.81 -2.15 -7.92
N ALA A 158 19.79 -1.36 -7.56
CA ALA A 158 18.65 -1.86 -6.84
C ALA A 158 17.38 -1.11 -7.25
N GLU A 159 16.24 -1.77 -7.13
CA GLU A 159 14.90 -1.23 -7.35
C GLU A 159 14.01 -1.63 -6.18
N ILE A 160 13.07 -0.75 -5.81
CA ILE A 160 12.06 -1.01 -4.78
C ILE A 160 10.82 -1.53 -5.50
N ILE A 161 10.24 -2.62 -5.00
CA ILE A 161 9.01 -3.20 -5.52
C ILE A 161 7.93 -3.09 -4.45
N ILE A 162 6.73 -2.73 -4.85
CA ILE A 162 5.52 -2.92 -4.04
C ILE A 162 4.57 -3.89 -4.74
N GLY A 163 3.90 -4.73 -3.96
CA GLY A 163 3.01 -5.73 -4.52
C GLY A 163 2.44 -6.66 -3.49
N ASN A 164 2.04 -7.83 -3.96
CA ASN A 164 1.53 -8.91 -3.11
C ASN A 164 2.07 -10.24 -3.62
N VAL A 165 2.99 -10.83 -2.85
CA VAL A 165 3.71 -12.05 -3.22
C VAL A 165 2.81 -13.29 -3.29
N GLU A 166 1.59 -13.22 -2.75
CA GLU A 166 0.62 -14.32 -2.71
C GLU A 166 -0.38 -14.31 -3.88
N ILE A 167 -0.46 -13.20 -4.62
CA ILE A 167 -1.45 -13.03 -5.70
C ILE A 167 -0.82 -13.29 -7.07
N SER A 168 -1.51 -14.11 -7.88
CA SER A 168 -1.21 -14.27 -9.29
C SER A 168 -1.88 -13.15 -10.11
N GLU A 169 -1.13 -12.51 -11.01
CA GLU A 169 -1.52 -11.37 -11.86
C GLU A 169 -2.95 -11.41 -12.47
N PRO A 170 -3.55 -10.23 -12.77
CA PRO A 170 -3.00 -8.87 -12.58
C PRO A 170 -3.18 -8.35 -11.15
N ILE A 171 -2.15 -7.66 -10.63
CA ILE A 171 -2.17 -7.01 -9.30
C ILE A 171 -2.66 -5.56 -9.48
N THR A 172 -3.57 -5.10 -8.62
CA THR A 172 -3.93 -3.67 -8.52
C THR A 172 -3.24 -3.02 -7.31
N LEU A 173 -3.32 -1.69 -7.20
CA LEU A 173 -2.74 -0.99 -6.05
C LEU A 173 -3.40 -1.39 -4.73
N GLU A 174 -4.69 -1.67 -4.76
CA GLU A 174 -5.48 -2.11 -3.61
C GLU A 174 -5.10 -3.52 -3.13
N ASP A 175 -4.49 -4.33 -4.00
CA ASP A 175 -4.00 -5.66 -3.67
C ASP A 175 -2.63 -5.62 -2.96
N CYS A 176 -1.89 -4.51 -3.09
CA CYS A 176 -0.51 -4.38 -2.61
C CYS A 176 -0.48 -4.36 -1.07
N ASN A 177 0.35 -5.21 -0.48
CA ASN A 177 0.46 -5.34 0.97
C ASN A 177 1.91 -5.45 1.47
N HIS A 178 2.89 -5.36 0.58
CA HIS A 178 4.30 -5.56 0.92
C HIS A 178 5.23 -4.75 0.02
N ALA A 179 6.39 -4.38 0.57
CA ALA A 179 7.47 -3.72 -0.14
C ALA A 179 8.79 -4.49 0.05
N TRP A 180 9.56 -4.65 -1.04
CA TRP A 180 10.83 -5.38 -1.05
C TRP A 180 11.81 -4.80 -2.08
N ILE A 181 12.97 -5.43 -2.26
CA ILE A 181 14.04 -4.94 -3.14
C ILE A 181 14.39 -5.99 -4.19
N LEU A 182 14.66 -5.55 -5.41
CA LEU A 182 15.42 -6.32 -6.39
C LEU A 182 16.83 -5.74 -6.49
N ALA A 183 17.86 -6.57 -6.39
CA ALA A 183 19.26 -6.18 -6.54
C ALA A 183 19.88 -6.82 -7.79
N GLU A 184 20.54 -6.03 -8.63
CA GLU A 184 21.24 -6.51 -9.82
C GLU A 184 22.60 -7.10 -9.43
N VAL A 185 22.67 -8.42 -9.25
CA VAL A 185 23.89 -9.11 -8.79
C VAL A 185 24.90 -9.33 -9.91
N SER A 186 24.45 -9.41 -11.15
CA SER A 186 25.26 -9.31 -12.37
C SER A 186 24.41 -8.70 -13.48
N PRO A 187 24.99 -8.25 -14.62
CA PRO A 187 24.22 -7.56 -15.66
C PRO A 187 22.97 -8.36 -16.07
N ASP A 188 21.80 -7.73 -15.93
CA ASP A 188 20.48 -8.31 -16.21
C ASP A 188 20.08 -9.52 -15.31
N VAL A 189 20.81 -9.77 -14.21
CA VAL A 189 20.50 -10.82 -13.23
C VAL A 189 20.09 -10.17 -11.91
N TRP A 190 18.80 -10.30 -11.59
CA TRP A 190 18.20 -9.68 -10.43
C TRP A 190 17.86 -10.69 -9.34
N MET A 191 18.14 -10.31 -8.09
CA MET A 191 17.89 -11.10 -6.90
C MET A 191 16.92 -10.37 -5.99
N ALA A 192 15.84 -11.05 -5.60
CA ALA A 192 14.89 -10.50 -4.65
C ALA A 192 15.42 -10.58 -3.20
N ILE A 193 15.21 -9.51 -2.45
CA ILE A 193 15.62 -9.37 -1.05
C ILE A 193 14.38 -9.08 -0.21
N GLU A 194 14.06 -10.01 0.68
CA GLU A 194 12.99 -9.86 1.66
C GLU A 194 13.52 -9.13 2.88
N GLY A 195 13.28 -7.81 2.94
CA GLY A 195 13.80 -6.95 4.00
C GLY A 195 13.24 -7.27 5.38
N THR A 196 11.94 -7.60 5.48
CA THR A 196 11.27 -7.91 6.74
C THR A 196 11.71 -9.27 7.29
N GLY A 197 12.03 -10.21 6.41
CA GLY A 197 12.54 -11.54 6.79
C GLY A 197 14.06 -11.62 6.93
N GLY A 198 14.81 -10.69 6.33
CA GLY A 198 16.27 -10.67 6.37
C GLY A 198 16.94 -11.74 5.50
N TYR A 199 16.34 -12.10 4.36
CA TYR A 199 16.87 -13.17 3.50
C TYR A 199 16.70 -12.89 1.99
N LEU A 200 17.42 -13.63 1.17
CA LEU A 200 17.26 -13.65 -0.28
C LEU A 200 16.19 -14.64 -0.72
N VAL A 201 15.48 -14.30 -1.80
CA VAL A 201 14.42 -15.12 -2.37
C VAL A 201 14.91 -15.71 -3.70
N TYR A 202 15.04 -17.04 -3.74
CA TYR A 202 15.54 -17.77 -4.91
C TYR A 202 14.43 -18.32 -5.81
N ASP A 203 13.36 -18.87 -5.21
CA ASP A 203 12.35 -19.66 -5.91
C ASP A 203 10.91 -19.15 -5.64
N ASN A 204 10.66 -17.87 -5.91
CA ASN A 204 9.30 -17.31 -5.85
C ASN A 204 9.11 -16.20 -6.88
N GLU A 205 8.33 -16.48 -7.92
CA GLU A 205 8.02 -15.51 -8.99
C GLU A 205 7.24 -14.27 -8.50
N GLY A 206 6.51 -14.37 -7.38
CA GLY A 206 5.76 -13.25 -6.82
C GLY A 206 6.64 -12.06 -6.43
N TYR A 207 7.88 -12.33 -6.02
CA TYR A 207 8.86 -11.29 -5.69
C TYR A 207 9.44 -10.58 -6.92
N TYR A 208 9.12 -11.02 -8.12
CA TYR A 208 9.56 -10.39 -9.36
C TYR A 208 8.41 -9.68 -10.08
N LYS A 209 7.29 -9.47 -9.36
CA LYS A 209 6.05 -8.88 -9.87
C LYS A 209 5.57 -7.79 -8.92
N GLY A 210 5.14 -6.66 -9.47
CA GLY A 210 4.66 -5.53 -8.70
C GLY A 210 4.88 -4.21 -9.44
N PHE A 211 4.68 -3.11 -8.72
CA PHE A 211 5.05 -1.79 -9.19
C PHE A 211 6.48 -1.49 -8.75
N THR A 212 7.31 -1.11 -9.71
CA THR A 212 8.75 -0.92 -9.53
C THR A 212 9.09 0.56 -9.43
N PHE A 213 10.01 0.90 -8.53
CA PHE A 213 10.55 2.25 -8.37
C PHE A 213 12.07 2.20 -8.34
N LYS A 214 12.72 3.11 -9.08
CA LYS A 214 14.18 3.10 -9.23
C LYS A 214 14.92 3.66 -8.02
N ASP A 215 14.26 4.49 -7.23
CA ASP A 215 14.84 5.12 -6.06
C ASP A 215 13.79 5.48 -4.99
N PRO A 216 14.23 5.69 -3.74
CA PRO A 216 13.35 6.12 -2.65
C PRO A 216 12.62 7.43 -2.91
N LYS A 217 13.15 8.32 -3.77
CA LYS A 217 12.50 9.60 -4.03
C LYS A 217 11.22 9.40 -4.84
N ASN A 218 11.26 8.60 -5.89
CA ASN A 218 10.08 8.28 -6.70
C ASN A 218 9.07 7.46 -5.90
N TYR A 219 9.55 6.53 -5.08
CA TYR A 219 8.68 5.74 -4.21
C TYR A 219 7.96 6.60 -3.14
N ASN A 220 8.67 7.50 -2.46
CA ASN A 220 8.04 8.42 -1.50
C ASN A 220 7.04 9.38 -2.16
N GLU A 221 7.34 9.83 -3.39
CA GLU A 221 6.40 10.64 -4.14
C GLU A 221 5.15 9.84 -4.52
N PHE A 222 5.30 8.56 -4.88
CA PHE A 222 4.19 7.64 -5.08
C PHE A 222 3.33 7.54 -3.81
N LEU A 223 3.91 7.25 -2.64
CA LEU A 223 3.15 7.14 -1.38
C LEU A 223 2.35 8.42 -1.09
N ARG A 224 2.97 9.58 -1.32
CA ARG A 224 2.32 10.89 -1.14
C ARG A 224 1.16 11.08 -2.11
N VAL A 225 1.38 10.83 -3.41
CA VAL A 225 0.39 11.02 -4.47
C VAL A 225 -0.75 10.01 -4.36
N TYR A 226 -0.46 8.78 -3.92
CA TYR A 226 -1.47 7.75 -3.68
C TYR A 226 -2.41 8.13 -2.54
N GLY A 227 -1.88 8.63 -1.41
CA GLY A 227 -2.71 9.17 -0.33
C GLY A 227 -3.55 10.38 -0.76
N ASP A 228 -2.98 11.29 -1.57
CA ASP A 228 -3.74 12.39 -2.17
C ASP A 228 -4.83 11.83 -3.11
N TYR A 229 -4.54 10.81 -3.91
CA TYR A 229 -5.49 10.19 -4.84
C TYR A 229 -6.69 9.62 -4.12
N GLU A 230 -6.50 8.82 -3.06
CA GLU A 230 -7.59 8.23 -2.28
C GLU A 230 -8.50 9.33 -1.70
N TYR A 231 -7.90 10.36 -1.10
CA TYR A 231 -8.65 11.48 -0.54
C TYR A 231 -9.44 12.26 -1.61
N GLN A 232 -8.84 12.54 -2.76
CA GLN A 232 -9.53 13.26 -3.84
C GLN A 232 -10.61 12.40 -4.50
N TYR A 233 -10.38 11.10 -4.67
CA TYR A 233 -11.36 10.17 -5.22
C TYR A 233 -12.60 10.08 -4.34
N GLU A 234 -12.44 9.83 -3.04
CA GLU A 234 -13.56 9.83 -2.08
C GLU A 234 -14.28 11.20 -2.07
N GLY A 235 -13.49 12.28 -2.09
CA GLY A 235 -14.02 13.64 -2.10
C GLY A 235 -14.80 13.99 -3.38
N TYR A 236 -14.47 13.38 -4.51
CA TYR A 236 -15.17 13.50 -5.78
C TYR A 236 -16.44 12.64 -5.77
N GLU A 237 -16.32 11.34 -5.44
CA GLU A 237 -17.45 10.39 -5.46
C GLU A 237 -18.57 10.80 -4.51
N ASN A 238 -18.23 11.16 -3.27
CA ASN A 238 -19.23 11.63 -2.30
C ASN A 238 -19.97 12.88 -2.79
N TYR A 239 -19.26 13.79 -3.46
CA TYR A 239 -19.87 15.01 -3.99
C TYR A 239 -20.69 14.74 -5.26
N ARG A 240 -20.28 13.78 -6.08
CA ARG A 240 -21.04 13.29 -7.25
C ARG A 240 -22.38 12.72 -6.81
N LEU A 241 -22.40 11.87 -5.76
CA LEU A 241 -23.62 11.34 -5.18
C LEU A 241 -24.54 12.44 -4.64
N TYR A 242 -23.99 13.41 -3.90
CA TYR A 242 -24.73 14.58 -3.42
C TYR A 242 -25.34 15.40 -4.58
N TYR A 243 -24.55 15.68 -5.62
CA TYR A 243 -25.01 16.40 -6.79
C TYR A 243 -26.16 15.66 -7.50
N ASN A 244 -26.04 14.34 -7.65
CA ASN A 244 -27.08 13.51 -8.25
C ASN A 244 -28.39 13.58 -7.46
N GLU A 245 -28.33 13.57 -6.12
CA GLU A 245 -29.51 13.75 -5.27
C GLU A 245 -30.16 15.14 -5.46
N LEU A 246 -29.35 16.20 -5.64
CA LEU A 246 -29.87 17.55 -5.94
C LEU A 246 -30.55 17.60 -7.32
N VAL A 247 -29.95 16.97 -8.33
CA VAL A 247 -30.52 16.86 -9.68
C VAL A 247 -31.87 16.13 -9.61
N ASP A 248 -31.96 15.05 -8.84
CA ASP A 248 -33.21 14.31 -8.64
C ASP A 248 -34.28 15.17 -7.98
N LYS A 249 -33.95 15.89 -6.90
CA LYS A 249 -34.89 16.82 -6.25
C LYS A 249 -35.35 17.92 -7.21
N TYR A 250 -34.43 18.50 -7.98
CA TYR A 250 -34.74 19.53 -8.97
C TYR A 250 -35.71 19.00 -10.04
N ASN A 251 -35.41 17.83 -10.60
CA ASN A 251 -36.21 17.23 -11.67
C ASN A 251 -37.64 16.88 -11.22
N ASN A 252 -37.83 16.55 -9.94
CA ASN A 252 -39.14 16.21 -9.37
C ASN A 252 -39.89 17.39 -8.76
N ALA A 253 -39.27 18.57 -8.68
CA ALA A 253 -39.86 19.76 -8.09
C ALA A 253 -40.84 20.47 -9.04
N ASP A 254 -41.77 21.26 -8.49
CA ASP A 254 -42.60 22.16 -9.28
C ASP A 254 -41.77 23.29 -9.92
N TYR A 255 -42.36 24.00 -10.88
CA TYR A 255 -41.68 25.06 -11.62
C TYR A 255 -41.08 26.15 -10.73
N TYR A 256 -41.79 26.59 -9.68
CA TYR A 256 -41.30 27.65 -8.81
C TYR A 256 -40.14 27.15 -7.94
N SER A 257 -40.25 25.93 -7.43
CA SER A 257 -39.18 25.26 -6.68
C SER A 257 -37.94 25.01 -7.55
N GLN A 258 -38.10 24.62 -8.81
CA GLN A 258 -36.98 24.53 -9.76
C GLN A 258 -36.30 25.89 -9.96
N LEU A 259 -37.07 26.97 -10.09
CA LEU A 259 -36.52 28.31 -10.28
C LEU A 259 -35.65 28.74 -9.08
N THR A 260 -36.05 28.42 -7.85
CA THR A 260 -35.28 28.75 -6.64
C THR A 260 -34.06 27.85 -6.45
N MET A 261 -34.14 26.58 -6.86
CA MET A 261 -33.03 25.63 -6.74
C MET A 261 -31.93 25.82 -7.79
N LYS A 262 -32.23 26.50 -8.90
CA LYS A 262 -31.34 26.58 -10.07
C LYS A 262 -29.93 27.10 -9.74
N SER A 263 -29.82 28.17 -8.96
CA SER A 263 -28.51 28.74 -8.60
C SER A 263 -27.69 27.79 -7.73
N GLY A 264 -28.33 27.10 -6.77
CA GLY A 264 -27.66 26.09 -5.95
C GLY A 264 -27.19 24.88 -6.77
N LEU A 265 -27.99 24.45 -7.76
CA LEU A 265 -27.62 23.38 -8.66
C LEU A 265 -26.44 23.76 -9.58
N ASP A 266 -26.42 25.02 -10.07
CA ASP A 266 -25.30 25.53 -10.86
C ASP A 266 -24.00 25.60 -10.03
N VAL A 267 -24.08 26.03 -8.76
CA VAL A 267 -22.92 26.01 -7.84
C VAL A 267 -22.43 24.58 -7.62
N ALA A 268 -23.35 23.65 -7.31
CA ALA A 268 -22.98 22.25 -7.07
C ALA A 268 -22.36 21.61 -8.31
N ARG A 269 -22.89 21.87 -9.52
CA ARG A 269 -22.27 21.39 -10.76
C ARG A 269 -20.82 21.89 -10.90
N ASN A 270 -20.60 23.19 -10.71
CA ASN A 270 -19.26 23.77 -10.85
C ASN A 270 -18.29 23.20 -9.79
N THR A 271 -18.76 22.95 -8.57
CA THR A 271 -17.93 22.30 -7.52
C THR A 271 -17.60 20.85 -7.88
N LEU A 272 -18.55 20.11 -8.45
CA LEU A 272 -18.30 18.74 -8.93
C LEU A 272 -17.24 18.73 -10.05
N GLU A 273 -17.37 19.61 -11.04
CA GLU A 273 -16.41 19.76 -12.15
C GLU A 273 -14.99 20.13 -11.66
N GLU A 274 -14.88 20.93 -10.60
CA GLU A 274 -13.59 21.26 -9.99
C GLU A 274 -12.97 20.04 -9.29
N LYS A 275 -13.76 19.32 -8.50
CA LYS A 275 -13.31 18.10 -7.82
C LYS A 275 -12.87 17.02 -8.80
N GLU A 276 -13.64 16.82 -9.87
CA GLU A 276 -13.30 15.90 -10.95
C GLU A 276 -11.95 16.26 -11.58
N ARG A 277 -11.71 17.54 -11.85
CA ARG A 277 -10.45 18.01 -12.43
C ARG A 277 -9.26 17.72 -11.51
N ILE A 278 -9.39 18.00 -10.22
CA ILE A 278 -8.34 17.74 -9.23
C ILE A 278 -8.08 16.23 -9.16
N TYR A 279 -9.13 15.42 -9.03
CA TYR A 279 -9.03 13.95 -9.04
C TYR A 279 -8.29 13.43 -10.28
N ILE A 280 -8.69 13.87 -11.48
CA ILE A 280 -8.06 13.44 -12.75
C ILE A 280 -6.58 13.85 -12.80
N GLN A 281 -6.24 15.05 -12.34
CA GLN A 281 -4.84 15.50 -12.29
C GLN A 281 -3.99 14.63 -11.37
N THR A 282 -4.49 14.33 -10.16
CA THR A 282 -3.80 13.46 -9.21
C THR A 282 -3.67 12.04 -9.76
N LYS A 283 -4.74 11.48 -10.35
CA LYS A 283 -4.70 10.17 -11.00
C LYS A 283 -3.66 10.12 -12.13
N THR A 284 -3.62 11.14 -12.98
CA THR A 284 -2.64 11.21 -14.08
C THR A 284 -1.21 11.22 -13.54
N HIS A 285 -0.97 11.94 -12.43
CA HIS A 285 0.34 11.96 -11.79
C HIS A 285 0.70 10.60 -11.20
N LEU A 286 -0.25 9.94 -10.53
CA LEU A 286 -0.08 8.59 -10.01
C LEU A 286 0.27 7.60 -11.12
N ASP A 287 -0.51 7.57 -12.21
CA ASP A 287 -0.27 6.71 -13.37
C ASP A 287 1.14 6.94 -13.95
N THR A 288 1.61 8.19 -13.98
CA THR A 288 2.96 8.54 -14.45
C THR A 288 4.06 7.97 -13.54
N LEU A 289 3.86 7.98 -12.22
CA LEU A 289 4.83 7.41 -11.27
C LEU A 289 4.89 5.88 -11.38
N LEU A 290 3.75 5.21 -11.62
CA LEU A 290 3.72 3.77 -11.80
C LEU A 290 4.38 3.31 -13.11
N GLU A 291 4.35 4.15 -14.14
CA GLU A 291 4.94 3.83 -15.45
C GLU A 291 6.43 4.19 -15.53
N TYR A 292 6.87 5.25 -14.84
CA TYR A 292 8.21 5.84 -15.04
C TYR A 292 9.03 6.11 -13.76
N GLY A 293 8.46 5.90 -12.57
CA GLY A 293 9.15 6.02 -11.27
C GLY A 293 10.25 4.98 -11.07
#